data_AF-A0A957R7N5-F1
#
_entry.id   AF-A0A957R7N5-F1
#
_cell.length_a   1.000
_cell.length_b   1.000
_cell.length_c   1.000
_cell.angle_alpha   90.00
_cell.angle_beta   90.00
_cell.angle_gamma   90.00
#
_symmetry.space_group_name_H-M   'P 1'
#
loop_
_entity.id
_entity.type
_entity.pdbx_description
1 polymer ?
#
loop_
_entity_poly.entity_id
_entity_poly.type
_entity_poly.pdbx_seq_one_letter_code
_entity_poly.pdbx_strand_id
1 'polypeptide(L)'
;MSQKQDVLFPASVGKEIVARIGLMSDTHMPDRLAKLPAGLWQAFAGVDFILHAGDVGELWVLDELSTIAPVIAVHGNDETADATRELPYKQVVTVAGQRILVWHSHYQDRIDEMASRQDETLLPKLERIAAHGRRAGARIVFFSHWHIPLTYQFEDLFLINAGTFASGSWFTRARHQTAALLQFYADGSFETVHIDLAAPSQPFTAAFDVSAGFRAAAAPYEDTIITAALQTRLPAFWAHELADKAAVVKAILRLGHRCWSGELDHYGRELLLAEILNDTHIDPADQTWARSVLE
;
A
#
# COMPACT_ATOMS: atom_id res chain seq x y z
N MET A 1 21.40 29.82 16.41
CA MET A 1 20.32 29.27 15.57
C MET A 1 19.49 28.36 16.45
N SER A 2 18.22 28.70 16.70
CA SER A 2 17.33 27.87 17.52
C SER A 2 17.18 26.52 16.82
N GLN A 3 17.58 25.42 17.48
CA GLN A 3 17.21 24.07 17.03
C GLN A 3 15.68 24.05 17.04
N LYS A 4 15.06 24.17 15.86
CA LYS A 4 13.62 23.93 15.75
C LYS A 4 13.39 22.51 16.26
N GLN A 5 12.59 22.40 17.31
CA GLN A 5 12.16 21.13 17.85
C GLN A 5 11.52 20.34 16.72
N ASP A 6 12.06 19.16 16.41
CA ASP A 6 11.44 18.30 15.41
C ASP A 6 10.17 17.70 16.04
N VAL A 7 9.02 18.25 15.65
CA VAL A 7 7.71 17.89 16.22
C VAL A 7 7.35 16.44 15.92
N LEU A 8 7.89 15.86 14.84
CA LEU A 8 7.64 14.47 14.48
C LEU A 8 8.50 13.50 15.30
N PHE A 9 9.70 13.93 15.71
CA PHE A 9 10.68 13.11 16.44
C PHE A 9 11.03 13.70 17.83
N PRO A 10 10.06 13.81 18.75
CA PRO A 10 10.29 14.47 20.04
C PRO A 10 11.21 13.67 20.98
N ALA A 11 11.27 12.34 20.84
CA ALA A 11 12.08 11.47 21.71
C ALA A 11 13.60 11.52 21.40
N SER A 12 13.97 12.19 20.31
CA SER A 12 15.31 12.14 19.71
C SER A 12 16.03 13.49 19.77
N VAL A 13 15.46 14.44 20.53
CA VAL A 13 16.08 15.75 20.81
C VAL A 13 17.49 15.55 21.38
N GLY A 14 18.48 16.16 20.72
CA GLY A 14 19.89 16.09 21.12
C GLY A 14 20.69 14.97 20.46
N LYS A 15 20.07 14.07 19.69
CA LYS A 15 20.78 13.12 18.84
C LYS A 15 21.20 13.77 17.52
N GLU A 16 22.41 13.46 17.06
CA GLU A 16 22.87 13.87 15.73
C GLU A 16 22.21 13.00 14.66
N ILE A 17 21.43 13.63 13.77
CA ILE A 17 20.76 12.97 12.65
C ILE A 17 21.76 12.79 11.52
N VAL A 18 21.87 11.57 10.98
CA VAL A 18 22.79 11.24 9.88
C VAL A 18 22.08 10.85 8.59
N ALA A 19 20.80 10.49 8.65
CA ALA A 19 19.95 10.29 7.48
C ALA A 19 18.46 10.34 7.86
N ARG A 20 17.60 10.74 6.93
CA ARG A 20 16.14 10.71 7.03
C ARG A 20 15.53 10.24 5.71
N ILE A 21 14.76 9.16 5.76
CA ILE A 21 14.21 8.48 4.59
C ILE A 21 12.68 8.55 4.62
N GLY A 22 12.06 8.88 3.48
CA GLY A 22 10.61 8.76 3.30
C GLY A 22 10.22 7.33 2.90
N LEU A 23 9.19 6.77 3.53
CA LEU A 23 8.68 5.43 3.26
C LEU A 23 7.24 5.51 2.76
N MET A 24 6.96 4.96 1.59
CA MET A 24 5.61 4.92 1.00
C MET A 24 5.38 3.70 0.09
N SER A 25 4.14 3.48 -0.32
CA SER A 25 3.73 2.33 -1.13
C SER A 25 2.31 2.50 -1.68
N ASP A 26 1.88 1.58 -2.54
CA ASP A 26 0.49 1.36 -2.92
C ASP A 26 -0.17 2.65 -3.45
N THR A 27 0.51 3.31 -4.37
CA THR A 27 -0.01 4.49 -5.06
C THR A 27 -1.01 4.08 -6.15
N HIS A 28 -0.81 2.93 -6.80
CA HIS A 28 -1.71 2.38 -7.84
C HIS A 28 -2.14 3.43 -8.88
N MET A 29 -1.23 4.32 -9.27
CA MET A 29 -1.56 5.45 -10.12
C MET A 29 -1.42 5.08 -11.60
N PRO A 30 -2.33 5.55 -12.48
CA PRO A 30 -3.46 6.44 -12.21
C PRO A 30 -4.77 5.73 -11.84
N ASP A 31 -4.79 4.40 -11.82
CA ASP A 31 -6.03 3.62 -11.79
C ASP A 31 -6.84 3.81 -10.51
N ARG A 32 -6.19 3.87 -9.34
CA ARG A 32 -6.87 4.00 -8.05
C ARG A 32 -6.67 5.36 -7.40
N LEU A 33 -5.65 6.08 -7.83
CA LEU A 33 -5.33 7.41 -7.34
C LEU A 33 -5.00 8.32 -8.52
N ALA A 34 -5.75 9.41 -8.66
CA ALA A 34 -5.55 10.33 -9.77
C ALA A 34 -4.36 11.27 -9.55
N LYS A 35 -4.05 11.63 -8.29
CA LYS A 35 -3.00 12.58 -7.91
C LYS A 35 -2.42 12.24 -6.55
N LEU A 36 -1.13 12.45 -6.36
CA LEU A 36 -0.49 12.34 -5.06
C LEU A 36 -1.05 13.42 -4.10
N PRO A 37 -1.29 13.11 -2.81
CA PRO A 37 -1.78 14.08 -1.85
C PRO A 37 -0.77 15.19 -1.60
N ALA A 38 -1.22 16.45 -1.56
CA ALA A 38 -0.35 17.60 -1.35
C ALA A 38 0.44 17.53 -0.02
N GLY A 39 -0.13 16.88 1.00
CA GLY A 39 0.53 16.64 2.28
C GLY A 39 1.85 15.88 2.16
N LEU A 40 2.05 15.11 1.08
CA LEU A 40 3.27 14.35 0.83
C LEU A 40 4.51 15.25 0.72
N TRP A 41 4.44 16.35 -0.03
CA TRP A 41 5.56 17.29 -0.19
C TRP A 41 5.96 17.92 1.15
N GLN A 42 4.99 18.14 2.05
CA GLN A 42 5.28 18.62 3.40
C GLN A 42 5.88 17.52 4.28
N ALA A 43 5.30 16.32 4.25
CA ALA A 43 5.74 15.19 5.07
C ALA A 43 7.18 14.76 4.72
N PHE A 44 7.53 14.76 3.43
CA PHE A 44 8.83 14.33 2.92
C PHE A 44 9.78 15.51 2.63
N ALA A 45 9.46 16.72 3.08
CA ALA A 45 10.36 17.86 2.93
C ALA A 45 11.71 17.59 3.61
N GLY A 46 12.79 17.59 2.82
CA GLY A 46 14.16 17.42 3.32
C GLY A 46 14.55 15.99 3.68
N VAL A 47 13.81 14.97 3.23
CA VAL A 47 14.30 13.59 3.25
C VAL A 47 15.44 13.42 2.25
N ASP A 48 16.40 12.55 2.54
CA ASP A 48 17.54 12.29 1.67
C ASP A 48 17.14 11.50 0.42
N PHE A 49 16.18 10.57 0.57
CA PHE A 49 15.54 9.83 -0.52
C PHE A 49 14.24 9.17 -0.04
N ILE A 50 13.48 8.62 -1.00
CA ILE A 50 12.20 7.93 -0.80
C ILE A 50 12.38 6.44 -1.14
N LEU A 51 11.83 5.57 -0.30
CA LEU A 51 11.63 4.15 -0.59
C LEU A 51 10.16 3.92 -0.95
N HIS A 52 9.91 3.27 -2.10
CA HIS A 52 8.58 2.82 -2.50
C HIS A 52 8.48 1.29 -2.46
N ALA A 53 7.64 0.73 -1.60
CA ALA A 53 7.52 -0.72 -1.41
C ALA A 53 6.56 -1.42 -2.40
N GLY A 54 6.51 -0.97 -3.65
CA GLY A 54 5.67 -1.55 -4.72
C GLY A 54 4.23 -1.05 -4.78
N ASP A 55 3.54 -1.55 -5.80
CA ASP A 55 2.25 -1.09 -6.31
C ASP A 55 2.29 0.41 -6.66
N VAL A 56 3.28 0.78 -7.48
CA VAL A 56 3.49 2.12 -8.03
C VAL A 56 2.39 2.44 -9.06
N GLY A 57 2.09 1.48 -9.92
CA GLY A 57 1.28 1.68 -11.12
C GLY A 57 2.19 2.05 -12.30
N GLU A 58 2.10 3.29 -12.76
CA GLU A 58 2.89 3.76 -13.91
C GLU A 58 4.24 4.36 -13.49
N LEU A 59 5.28 4.15 -14.31
CA LEU A 59 6.65 4.58 -13.98
C LEU A 59 6.83 6.10 -13.83
N TRP A 60 6.00 6.91 -14.51
CA TRP A 60 6.05 8.38 -14.40
C TRP A 60 5.77 8.88 -12.97
N VAL A 61 5.12 8.06 -12.13
CA VAL A 61 4.87 8.37 -10.72
C VAL A 61 6.21 8.52 -9.98
N LEU A 62 7.22 7.73 -10.34
CA LEU A 62 8.56 7.83 -9.77
C LEU A 62 9.25 9.13 -10.19
N ASP A 63 8.98 9.64 -11.39
CA ASP A 63 9.47 10.95 -11.84
C ASP A 63 8.83 12.09 -11.03
N GLU A 64 7.52 12.00 -10.75
CA GLU A 64 6.83 12.98 -9.91
C GLU A 64 7.37 12.97 -8.47
N LEU A 65 7.54 11.79 -7.88
CA LEU A 65 8.14 11.63 -6.55
C LEU A 65 9.59 12.13 -6.49
N SER A 66 10.34 11.96 -7.58
CA SER A 66 11.73 12.43 -7.69
C SER A 66 11.87 13.95 -7.65
N THR A 67 10.77 14.70 -7.78
CA THR A 67 10.76 16.15 -7.54
C THR A 67 10.92 16.50 -6.06
N ILE A 68 10.65 15.57 -5.14
CA ILE A 68 10.83 15.73 -3.69
C ILE A 68 12.25 15.32 -3.29
N ALA A 69 12.63 14.08 -3.62
CA ALA A 69 13.93 13.49 -3.33
C ALA A 69 14.14 12.25 -4.22
N PRO A 70 15.38 11.76 -4.42
CA PRO A 70 15.64 10.53 -5.18
C PRO A 70 14.76 9.36 -4.72
N VAL A 71 14.31 8.52 -5.65
CA VAL A 71 13.38 7.41 -5.35
C VAL A 71 14.03 6.07 -5.63
N ILE A 72 13.86 5.14 -4.69
CA ILE A 72 14.23 3.73 -4.84
C ILE A 72 12.96 2.90 -4.67
N ALA A 73 12.57 2.15 -5.70
CA ALA A 73 11.33 1.39 -5.71
C ALA A 73 11.59 -0.11 -5.96
N VAL A 74 10.62 -0.92 -5.55
CA VAL A 74 10.44 -2.32 -5.97
C VAL A 74 9.09 -2.46 -6.64
N HIS A 75 8.86 -3.52 -7.42
CA HIS A 75 7.54 -3.77 -7.98
C HIS A 75 6.65 -4.50 -6.97
N GLY A 76 5.36 -4.17 -6.97
CA GLY A 76 4.32 -4.93 -6.27
C GLY A 76 3.65 -5.99 -7.14
N ASN A 77 2.43 -6.41 -6.77
CA ASN A 77 1.65 -7.41 -7.52
C ASN A 77 0.64 -6.78 -8.48
N ASP A 78 0.39 -5.47 -8.38
CA ASP A 78 -0.53 -4.71 -9.21
C ASP A 78 0.24 -3.65 -10.01
N GLU A 79 1.22 -4.13 -10.77
CA GLU A 79 2.11 -3.28 -11.56
C GLU A 79 1.87 -3.49 -13.05
N THR A 80 2.14 -2.46 -13.85
CA THR A 80 2.18 -2.61 -15.30
C THR A 80 3.30 -3.55 -15.72
N ALA A 81 3.21 -4.07 -16.95
CA ALA A 81 4.28 -4.90 -17.51
C ALA A 81 5.63 -4.15 -17.57
N ASP A 82 5.59 -2.85 -17.84
CA ASP A 82 6.79 -2.00 -17.84
C ASP A 82 7.34 -1.78 -16.44
N ALA A 83 6.50 -1.45 -15.45
CA ALA A 83 6.93 -1.30 -14.06
C ALA A 83 7.53 -2.60 -13.50
N THR A 84 6.91 -3.76 -13.78
CA THR A 84 7.43 -5.07 -13.39
C THR A 84 8.79 -5.39 -14.01
N ARG A 85 9.05 -4.90 -15.23
CA ARG A 85 10.30 -5.14 -15.96
C ARG A 85 11.44 -4.24 -15.47
N GLU A 86 11.14 -2.98 -15.14
CA GLU A 86 12.14 -1.99 -14.73
C GLU A 86 12.46 -2.04 -13.22
N LEU A 87 11.49 -2.40 -12.39
CA LEU A 87 11.65 -2.43 -10.94
C LEU A 87 12.00 -3.84 -10.45
N PRO A 88 12.92 -4.00 -9.48
CA PRO A 88 13.22 -5.29 -8.91
C PRO A 88 12.10 -5.78 -7.98
N TYR A 89 11.94 -7.10 -7.84
CA TYR A 89 10.97 -7.68 -6.90
C TYR A 89 11.26 -7.37 -5.43
N LYS A 90 12.55 -7.32 -5.09
CA LYS A 90 13.09 -7.06 -3.75
C LYS A 90 14.42 -6.32 -3.90
N GLN A 91 14.73 -5.44 -2.96
CA GLN A 91 16.02 -4.77 -2.94
C GLN A 91 16.53 -4.55 -1.52
N VAL A 92 17.84 -4.61 -1.32
CA VAL A 92 18.47 -4.24 -0.05
C VAL A 92 19.19 -2.91 -0.20
N VAL A 93 18.83 -1.94 0.63
CA VAL A 93 19.44 -0.62 0.69
C VAL A 93 20.22 -0.50 1.99
N THR A 94 21.41 0.09 1.96
CA THR A 94 22.21 0.35 3.17
C THR A 94 22.24 1.84 3.46
N VAL A 95 21.83 2.21 4.68
CA VAL A 95 21.75 3.61 5.14
C VAL A 95 22.38 3.69 6.51
N ALA A 96 23.34 4.61 6.72
CA ALA A 96 24.02 4.78 8.01
C ALA A 96 24.51 3.45 8.63
N GLY A 97 25.03 2.54 7.79
CA GLY A 97 25.49 1.20 8.19
C GLY A 97 24.39 0.18 8.50
N GLN A 98 23.10 0.54 8.41
CA GLN A 98 21.95 -0.34 8.60
C GLN A 98 21.44 -0.87 7.25
N ARG A 99 21.14 -2.17 7.18
CA ARG A 99 20.58 -2.82 5.99
C ARG A 99 19.05 -2.87 6.08
N ILE A 100 18.39 -2.36 5.05
CA ILE A 100 16.94 -2.30 4.89
C ILE A 100 16.54 -3.18 3.72
N LEU A 101 15.72 -4.20 3.96
CA LEU A 101 15.05 -4.95 2.88
C LEU A 101 13.78 -4.18 2.48
N VAL A 102 13.68 -3.80 1.21
CA VAL A 102 12.48 -3.22 0.61
C VAL A 102 11.77 -4.29 -0.21
N TRP A 103 10.49 -4.53 0.05
CA TRP A 103 9.72 -5.58 -0.60
C TRP A 103 8.21 -5.40 -0.46
N HIS A 104 7.43 -5.58 -1.52
CA HIS A 104 5.98 -5.50 -1.42
C HIS A 104 5.33 -6.61 -0.55
N SER A 105 6.00 -7.73 -0.28
CA SER A 105 5.49 -8.83 0.57
C SER A 105 4.49 -9.82 -0.04
N HIS A 106 3.97 -9.59 -1.24
CA HIS A 106 3.14 -10.57 -1.95
C HIS A 106 3.89 -11.88 -2.24
N TYR A 107 3.16 -12.96 -2.51
CA TYR A 107 3.72 -14.20 -3.06
C TYR A 107 3.77 -14.12 -4.59
N GLN A 108 4.85 -14.63 -5.19
CA GLN A 108 4.98 -14.67 -6.66
C GLN A 108 4.00 -15.66 -7.29
N ASP A 109 3.77 -16.79 -6.60
CA ASP A 109 2.78 -17.77 -7.04
C ASP A 109 1.38 -17.32 -6.63
N ARG A 110 0.46 -17.31 -7.60
CA ARG A 110 -0.92 -16.83 -7.40
C ARG A 110 -1.72 -17.73 -6.46
N ILE A 111 -1.45 -19.04 -6.44
CA ILE A 111 -2.17 -19.98 -5.54
C ILE A 111 -1.74 -19.69 -4.10
N ASP A 112 -0.43 -19.57 -3.85
CA ASP A 112 0.09 -19.23 -2.53
C ASP A 112 -0.40 -17.85 -2.08
N GLU A 113 -0.41 -16.87 -2.99
CA GLU A 113 -0.90 -15.52 -2.74
C GLU A 113 -2.36 -15.54 -2.29
N MET A 114 -3.24 -16.21 -3.05
CA MET A 114 -4.65 -16.32 -2.73
C MET A 114 -4.91 -17.12 -1.46
N ALA A 115 -4.17 -18.20 -1.21
CA ALA A 115 -4.26 -18.96 0.03
C ALA A 115 -3.87 -18.08 1.24
N SER A 116 -2.81 -17.27 1.10
CA SER A 116 -2.38 -16.38 2.16
C SER A 116 -3.45 -15.36 2.52
N ARG A 117 -4.22 -14.83 1.56
CA ARG A 117 -5.29 -13.85 1.81
C ARG A 117 -6.47 -14.42 2.60
N GLN A 118 -6.62 -15.74 2.66
CA GLN A 118 -7.66 -16.39 3.47
C GLN A 118 -7.21 -16.62 4.92
N ASP A 119 -5.92 -16.58 5.19
CA ASP A 119 -5.35 -16.73 6.52
C ASP A 119 -5.44 -15.41 7.30
N GLU A 120 -6.22 -15.42 8.38
CA GLU A 120 -6.39 -14.27 9.27
C GLU A 120 -5.24 -14.12 10.28
N THR A 121 -4.35 -15.10 10.41
CA THR A 121 -3.31 -15.06 11.44
C THR A 121 -2.16 -14.13 11.04
N LEU A 122 -1.89 -13.11 11.85
CA LEU A 122 -0.86 -12.11 11.54
C LEU A 122 0.55 -12.58 11.86
N LEU A 123 0.73 -13.30 12.97
CA LEU A 123 2.06 -13.70 13.44
C LEU A 123 2.84 -14.56 12.42
N PRO A 124 2.26 -15.62 11.81
CA PRO A 124 2.97 -16.38 10.78
C PRO A 124 3.34 -15.55 9.54
N LYS A 125 2.52 -14.55 9.19
CA LYS A 125 2.83 -13.65 8.09
C LYS A 125 3.99 -12.71 8.44
N LEU A 126 4.04 -12.18 9.67
CA LEU A 126 5.17 -11.39 10.17
C LEU A 126 6.45 -12.23 10.25
N GLU A 127 6.35 -13.48 10.72
CA GLU A 127 7.46 -14.44 10.74
C GLU A 127 8.04 -14.66 9.34
N ARG A 128 7.18 -14.82 8.33
CA ARG A 128 7.63 -14.95 6.93
C ARG A 128 8.36 -13.70 6.44
N ILE A 129 7.88 -12.51 6.79
CA ILE A 129 8.52 -11.24 6.42
C ILE A 129 9.87 -11.12 7.15
N ALA A 130 9.93 -11.39 8.45
CA ALA A 130 11.15 -11.40 9.24
C ALA A 130 12.18 -12.41 8.69
N ALA A 131 11.74 -13.61 8.31
CA ALA A 131 12.61 -14.63 7.71
C ALA A 131 13.26 -14.16 6.40
N HIS A 132 12.54 -13.37 5.59
CA HIS A 132 13.13 -12.73 4.42
C HIS A 132 14.16 -11.66 4.79
N GLY A 133 13.85 -10.82 5.79
CA GLY A 133 14.80 -9.86 6.34
C GLY A 133 16.10 -10.52 6.81
N ARG A 134 16.00 -11.61 7.58
CA ARG A 134 17.15 -12.38 8.06
C ARG A 134 17.99 -12.95 6.93
N ARG A 135 17.37 -13.57 5.92
CA ARG A 135 18.08 -14.07 4.74
C ARG A 135 18.80 -12.96 3.97
N ALA A 136 18.25 -11.76 3.97
CA ALA A 136 18.87 -10.58 3.36
C ALA A 136 19.94 -9.92 4.25
N GLY A 137 20.15 -10.40 5.48
CA GLY A 137 20.99 -9.76 6.49
C GLY A 137 20.50 -8.35 6.85
N ALA A 138 19.20 -8.11 6.76
CA ALA A 138 18.58 -6.82 7.05
C ALA A 138 18.17 -6.74 8.52
N ARG A 139 18.35 -5.56 9.12
CA ARG A 139 17.81 -5.24 10.46
C ARG A 139 16.41 -4.62 10.35
N ILE A 140 16.12 -3.99 9.22
CA ILE A 140 14.85 -3.33 8.94
C ILE A 140 14.25 -3.98 7.70
N VAL A 141 12.96 -4.30 7.74
CA VAL A 141 12.20 -4.72 6.57
C VAL A 141 11.11 -3.70 6.35
N PHE A 142 11.25 -2.91 5.28
CA PHE A 142 10.19 -2.03 4.80
C PHE A 142 9.35 -2.78 3.76
N PHE A 143 8.08 -3.03 4.11
CA PHE A 143 7.18 -3.82 3.28
C PHE A 143 5.82 -3.17 3.06
N SER A 144 5.06 -3.64 2.06
CA SER A 144 3.67 -3.21 1.85
C SER A 144 2.69 -4.36 1.66
N HIS A 145 1.73 -4.24 0.72
CA HIS A 145 0.67 -5.19 0.39
C HIS A 145 -0.49 -5.30 1.38
N TRP A 146 -0.27 -4.95 2.65
CA TRP A 146 -1.32 -5.07 3.67
C TRP A 146 -2.18 -3.82 3.77
N HIS A 147 -1.70 -2.67 3.27
CA HIS A 147 -2.36 -1.38 3.41
C HIS A 147 -2.58 -0.96 4.89
N ILE A 148 -1.90 -1.63 5.83
CA ILE A 148 -1.98 -1.38 7.27
C ILE A 148 -0.68 -0.71 7.71
N PRO A 149 -0.70 0.57 8.12
CA PRO A 149 0.49 1.20 8.67
C PRO A 149 0.87 0.50 9.98
N LEU A 150 2.14 0.13 10.14
CA LEU A 150 2.67 -0.46 11.37
C LEU A 150 4.18 -0.34 11.46
N THR A 151 4.67 -0.30 12.70
CA THR A 151 6.06 -0.62 13.06
C THR A 151 6.02 -1.71 14.10
N TYR A 152 6.60 -2.87 13.80
CA TYR A 152 6.58 -4.04 14.67
C TYR A 152 7.99 -4.58 14.86
N GLN A 153 8.43 -4.68 16.11
CA GLN A 153 9.71 -5.32 16.43
C GLN A 153 9.50 -6.84 16.50
N PHE A 154 10.11 -7.57 15.57
CA PHE A 154 10.13 -9.03 15.55
C PHE A 154 11.52 -9.51 15.94
N GLU A 155 11.69 -9.86 17.22
CA GLU A 155 12.99 -10.19 17.81
C GLU A 155 14.04 -9.09 17.58
N ASP A 156 15.01 -9.33 16.69
CA ASP A 156 16.11 -8.44 16.32
C ASP A 156 15.81 -7.54 15.10
N LEU A 157 14.70 -7.78 14.39
CA LEU A 157 14.28 -7.02 13.21
C LEU A 157 13.16 -6.03 13.52
N PHE A 158 13.11 -4.97 12.71
CA PHE A 158 12.00 -4.02 12.69
C PHE A 158 11.26 -4.14 11.36
N LEU A 159 9.99 -4.54 11.42
CA LEU A 159 9.10 -4.66 10.28
C LEU A 159 8.26 -3.39 10.20
N ILE A 160 8.35 -2.69 9.07
CA ILE A 160 7.69 -1.40 8.87
C ILE A 160 6.82 -1.51 7.63
N ASN A 161 5.54 -1.15 7.75
CA ASN A 161 4.64 -0.93 6.62
C ASN A 161 4.09 0.49 6.73
N ALA A 162 4.22 1.29 5.66
CA ALA A 162 3.81 2.70 5.66
C ALA A 162 2.29 2.89 5.49
N GLY A 163 1.55 1.80 5.29
CA GLY A 163 0.14 1.79 4.93
C GLY A 163 -0.04 2.00 3.43
N THR A 164 -0.99 2.84 3.03
CA THR A 164 -1.36 2.97 1.61
C THR A 164 -1.74 4.40 1.23
N PHE A 165 -1.64 4.70 -0.06
CA PHE A 165 -2.11 5.96 -0.65
C PHE A 165 -3.43 5.77 -1.42
N ALA A 166 -3.71 4.56 -1.90
CA ALA A 166 -4.89 4.24 -2.67
C ALA A 166 -5.65 3.05 -2.06
N SER A 167 -6.81 2.75 -2.61
CA SER A 167 -7.64 1.64 -2.12
C SER A 167 -6.97 0.28 -2.36
N GLY A 168 -7.06 -0.63 -1.38
CA GLY A 168 -6.48 -1.98 -1.45
C GLY A 168 -7.16 -2.89 -2.47
N SER A 169 -8.38 -2.55 -2.87
CA SER A 169 -9.09 -3.22 -3.95
C SER A 169 -9.99 -2.26 -4.72
N TRP A 170 -10.56 -2.75 -5.83
CA TRP A 170 -11.59 -2.03 -6.58
C TRP A 170 -12.93 -1.91 -5.83
N PHE A 171 -13.07 -2.56 -4.67
CA PHE A 171 -14.30 -2.65 -3.87
C PHE A 171 -14.19 -2.02 -2.49
N THR A 172 -13.09 -1.34 -2.22
CA THR A 172 -12.82 -0.69 -0.94
C THR A 172 -12.38 0.76 -1.13
N ARG A 173 -12.31 1.52 -0.04
CA ARG A 173 -11.69 2.85 0.03
C ARG A 173 -10.72 2.91 1.21
N ALA A 174 -9.57 3.55 1.02
CA ALA A 174 -8.69 3.88 2.12
C ALA A 174 -9.31 4.98 3.00
N ARG A 175 -9.22 4.83 4.33
CA ARG A 175 -9.68 5.82 5.31
C ARG A 175 -8.61 6.85 5.66
N HIS A 176 -7.35 6.44 5.51
CA HIS A 176 -6.17 7.23 5.75
C HIS A 176 -5.21 7.05 4.57
N GLN A 177 -4.57 8.14 4.16
CA GLN A 177 -3.45 8.07 3.23
C GLN A 177 -2.19 8.27 4.05
N THR A 178 -1.46 7.19 4.29
CA THR A 178 -0.36 7.18 5.26
C THR A 178 0.99 6.98 4.60
N ALA A 179 2.00 7.60 5.19
CA ALA A 179 3.41 7.41 4.89
C ALA A 179 4.19 7.26 6.20
N ALA A 180 5.48 6.97 6.12
CA ALA A 180 6.35 7.01 7.29
C ALA A 180 7.68 7.71 7.02
N LEU A 181 8.30 8.22 8.08
CA LEU A 181 9.67 8.70 8.08
C LEU A 181 10.54 7.74 8.89
N LEU A 182 11.69 7.37 8.35
CA LEU A 182 12.71 6.57 9.02
C LEU A 182 13.97 7.41 9.20
N GLN A 183 14.31 7.71 10.46
CA GLN A 183 15.42 8.57 10.83
C GLN A 183 16.55 7.76 11.48
N PHE A 184 17.78 8.00 11.04
CA PHE A 184 18.99 7.39 11.59
C PHE A 184 19.84 8.41 12.35
N TYR A 185 20.48 7.96 13.41
CA TYR A 185 21.32 8.79 14.28
C TYR A 185 22.78 8.31 14.30
N ALA A 186 23.71 9.21 14.63
CA ALA A 186 25.15 8.92 14.67
C ALA A 186 25.55 7.82 15.66
N ASP A 187 24.73 7.58 16.69
CA ASP A 187 24.90 6.48 17.66
C ASP A 187 24.51 5.10 17.11
N GLY A 188 24.06 5.02 15.86
CA GLY A 188 23.61 3.79 15.20
C GLY A 188 22.18 3.37 15.53
N SER A 189 21.45 4.16 16.33
CA SER A 189 20.01 3.99 16.53
C SER A 189 19.21 4.58 15.37
N PHE A 190 17.95 4.18 15.28
CA PHE A 190 16.99 4.75 14.34
C PHE A 190 15.61 4.80 14.96
N GLU A 191 14.72 5.57 14.35
CA GLU A 191 13.33 5.75 14.78
C GLU A 191 12.42 5.88 13.57
N THR A 192 11.18 5.44 13.72
CA THR A 192 10.15 5.52 12.67
C THR A 192 8.93 6.24 13.19
N VAL A 193 8.41 7.16 12.38
CA VAL A 193 7.17 7.89 12.65
C VAL A 193 6.24 7.71 11.47
N HIS A 194 5.02 7.26 11.73
CA HIS A 194 3.95 7.24 10.72
C HIS A 194 3.29 8.61 10.64
N ILE A 195 2.76 8.94 9.48
CA ILE A 195 2.14 10.22 9.16
C ILE A 195 0.87 9.95 8.36
N ASP A 196 -0.24 10.52 8.79
CA ASP A 196 -1.43 10.68 7.94
C ASP A 196 -1.29 11.98 7.15
N LEU A 197 -1.37 11.89 5.83
CA LEU A 197 -1.18 13.05 4.94
C LEU A 197 -2.31 14.08 5.04
N ALA A 198 -3.41 13.77 5.71
CA ALA A 198 -4.40 14.77 6.12
C ALA A 198 -3.87 15.72 7.21
N ALA A 199 -2.86 15.31 7.99
CA ALA A 199 -2.22 16.08 9.05
C ALA A 199 -0.69 15.88 9.08
N PRO A 200 0.04 16.29 8.01
CA PRO A 200 1.43 15.88 7.75
C PRO A 200 2.47 16.41 8.76
N SER A 201 2.08 17.35 9.64
CA SER A 201 2.94 17.92 10.68
C SER A 201 2.78 17.24 12.05
N GLN A 202 2.01 16.16 12.14
CA GLN A 202 1.73 15.46 13.39
C GLN A 202 2.04 13.96 13.25
N PRO A 203 2.61 13.32 14.27
CA PRO A 203 2.73 11.87 14.29
C PRO A 203 1.35 11.21 14.21
N PHE A 204 1.24 10.18 13.38
CA PHE A 204 0.11 9.28 13.34
C PHE A 204 0.43 8.00 14.11
N THR A 205 -0.40 7.65 15.09
CA THR A 205 -0.26 6.39 15.83
C THR A 205 -1.15 5.34 15.20
N ALA A 206 -0.55 4.44 14.44
CA ALA A 206 -1.26 3.31 13.87
C ALA A 206 -1.70 2.33 14.97
N ALA A 207 -2.99 2.02 15.03
CA ALA A 207 -3.52 0.90 15.78
C ALA A 207 -3.17 -0.42 15.06
N PHE A 208 -2.36 -1.26 15.70
CA PHE A 208 -2.06 -2.60 15.21
C PHE A 208 -1.98 -3.58 16.38
N ASP A 209 -2.87 -4.57 16.38
CA ASP A 209 -2.87 -5.67 17.34
C ASP A 209 -2.55 -6.97 16.60
N VAL A 210 -1.35 -7.51 16.85
CA VAL A 210 -0.89 -8.76 16.23
C VAL A 210 -1.72 -9.98 16.64
N SER A 211 -2.42 -9.91 17.78
CA SER A 211 -3.30 -10.97 18.25
C SER A 211 -4.68 -10.93 17.60
N ALA A 212 -5.01 -9.83 16.92
CA ALA A 212 -6.22 -9.73 16.13
C ALA A 212 -6.10 -10.51 14.81
N GLY A 213 -7.25 -10.82 14.20
CA GLY A 213 -7.26 -11.31 12.82
C GLY A 213 -6.89 -10.20 11.82
N PHE A 214 -6.36 -10.57 10.66
CA PHE A 214 -5.97 -9.64 9.59
C PHE A 214 -7.07 -8.62 9.27
N ARG A 215 -8.32 -9.07 9.07
CA ARG A 215 -9.44 -8.16 8.80
C ARG A 215 -9.72 -7.18 9.94
N ALA A 216 -9.57 -7.61 11.19
CA ALA A 216 -9.74 -6.73 12.34
C ALA A 216 -8.61 -5.69 12.44
N ALA A 217 -7.39 -6.06 12.06
CA ALA A 217 -6.27 -5.11 11.97
C ALA A 217 -6.41 -4.13 10.78
N ALA A 218 -7.05 -4.54 9.68
CA ALA A 218 -7.31 -3.69 8.51
C ALA A 218 -8.48 -2.72 8.70
N ALA A 219 -9.51 -3.10 9.47
CA ALA A 219 -10.75 -2.34 9.62
C ALA A 219 -10.60 -0.85 9.99
N PRO A 220 -9.59 -0.40 10.77
CA PRO A 220 -9.39 1.02 11.02
C PRO A 220 -8.99 1.83 9.78
N TYR A 221 -8.44 1.18 8.74
CA TYR A 221 -7.76 1.82 7.61
C TYR A 221 -8.51 1.69 6.29
N GLU A 222 -9.51 0.82 6.20
CA GLU A 222 -10.22 0.53 4.96
C GLU A 222 -11.71 0.35 5.20
N ASP A 223 -12.54 0.91 4.31
CA ASP A 223 -13.99 0.73 4.28
C ASP A 223 -14.43 0.03 2.98
N THR A 224 -15.49 -0.78 3.03
CA THR A 224 -16.13 -1.32 1.81
C THR A 224 -16.91 -0.23 1.07
N ILE A 225 -16.83 -0.23 -0.26
CA ILE A 225 -17.65 0.64 -1.13
C ILE A 225 -18.71 -0.15 -1.91
N ILE A 226 -18.94 -1.40 -1.52
CA ILE A 226 -19.98 -2.25 -2.07
C ILE A 226 -20.98 -2.71 -1.01
N THR A 227 -22.19 -3.00 -1.45
CA THR A 227 -23.21 -3.59 -0.57
C THR A 227 -22.82 -5.00 -0.13
N ALA A 228 -23.30 -5.44 1.03
CA ALA A 228 -23.11 -6.80 1.52
C ALA A 228 -23.58 -7.86 0.50
N ALA A 229 -24.65 -7.59 -0.24
CA ALA A 229 -25.17 -8.48 -1.28
C ALA A 229 -24.23 -8.64 -2.48
N LEU A 230 -23.47 -7.60 -2.84
CA LEU A 230 -22.42 -7.70 -3.85
C LEU A 230 -21.16 -8.37 -3.28
N GLN A 231 -20.83 -8.10 -2.01
CA GLN A 231 -19.67 -8.67 -1.34
C GLN A 231 -19.69 -10.21 -1.31
N THR A 232 -20.85 -10.84 -1.14
CA THR A 232 -20.99 -12.30 -1.18
C THR A 232 -20.71 -12.91 -2.55
N ARG A 233 -20.67 -12.10 -3.62
CA ARG A 233 -20.36 -12.54 -4.99
C ARG A 233 -18.90 -12.39 -5.37
N LEU A 234 -18.10 -11.65 -4.59
CA LEU A 234 -16.68 -11.46 -4.89
C LEU A 234 -15.93 -12.78 -5.11
N PRO A 235 -16.08 -13.84 -4.30
CA PRO A 235 -15.35 -15.10 -4.54
C PRO A 235 -15.55 -15.67 -5.95
N ALA A 236 -16.73 -15.51 -6.54
CA ALA A 236 -17.00 -15.94 -7.90
C ALA A 236 -16.21 -15.11 -8.93
N PHE A 237 -16.07 -13.80 -8.73
CA PHE A 237 -15.22 -12.96 -9.57
C PHE A 237 -13.76 -13.44 -9.59
N TRP A 238 -13.21 -13.79 -8.43
CA TRP A 238 -11.83 -14.26 -8.31
C TRP A 238 -11.63 -15.66 -8.91
N ALA A 239 -12.63 -16.55 -8.77
CA ALA A 239 -12.62 -17.89 -9.36
C ALA A 239 -12.64 -17.90 -10.90
N HIS A 240 -13.18 -16.84 -11.51
CA HIS A 240 -13.33 -16.71 -12.97
C HIS A 240 -12.27 -15.82 -13.62
N GLU A 241 -11.18 -15.53 -12.92
CA GLU A 241 -10.07 -14.71 -13.45
C GLU A 241 -10.54 -13.35 -13.98
N LEU A 242 -11.24 -12.58 -13.15
CA LEU A 242 -11.67 -11.21 -13.50
C LEU A 242 -10.52 -10.34 -14.07
N ALA A 243 -9.26 -10.61 -13.71
CA ALA A 243 -8.08 -9.96 -14.27
C ALA A 243 -7.97 -10.10 -15.80
N ASP A 244 -8.43 -11.21 -16.39
CA ASP A 244 -8.43 -11.43 -17.84
C ASP A 244 -9.59 -10.71 -18.55
N LYS A 245 -10.45 -10.03 -17.78
CA LYS A 245 -11.62 -9.29 -18.28
C LYS A 245 -11.43 -7.80 -18.09
N ALA A 246 -10.36 -7.26 -18.69
CA ALA A 246 -9.93 -5.87 -18.51
C ALA A 246 -11.05 -4.83 -18.73
N ALA A 247 -11.97 -5.06 -19.67
CA ALA A 247 -13.08 -4.13 -19.92
C ALA A 247 -14.11 -4.13 -18.77
N VAL A 248 -14.34 -5.28 -18.12
CA VAL A 248 -15.18 -5.37 -16.91
C VAL A 248 -14.47 -4.71 -15.72
N VAL A 249 -13.17 -4.90 -15.56
CA VAL A 249 -12.38 -4.21 -14.53
C VAL A 249 -12.50 -2.69 -14.69
N LYS A 250 -12.46 -2.17 -15.92
CA LYS A 250 -12.69 -0.74 -16.19
C LYS A 250 -14.08 -0.27 -15.75
N ALA A 251 -15.13 -1.07 -15.95
CA ALA A 251 -16.47 -0.76 -15.44
C ALA A 251 -16.51 -0.70 -13.90
N ILE A 252 -15.85 -1.63 -13.22
CA ILE A 252 -15.71 -1.63 -11.76
C ILE A 252 -14.94 -0.37 -11.30
N LEU A 253 -13.82 -0.05 -11.95
CA LEU A 253 -13.02 1.13 -11.65
C LEU A 253 -13.81 2.43 -11.81
N ARG A 254 -14.67 2.55 -12.82
CA ARG A 254 -15.56 3.72 -12.97
C ARG A 254 -16.48 3.89 -11.76
N LEU A 255 -17.08 2.81 -11.24
CA LEU A 255 -17.88 2.88 -10.02
C LEU A 255 -17.00 3.14 -8.78
N GLY A 256 -15.80 2.56 -8.73
CA GLY A 256 -14.79 2.86 -7.72
C GLY A 256 -14.44 4.35 -7.66
N HIS A 257 -14.19 4.99 -8.81
CA HIS A 257 -13.90 6.42 -8.93
C HIS A 257 -15.04 7.29 -8.41
N ARG A 258 -16.30 6.93 -8.73
CA ARG A 258 -17.49 7.60 -8.20
C ARG A 258 -17.55 7.47 -6.68
N CYS A 259 -17.15 6.34 -6.13
CA CYS A 259 -17.06 6.17 -4.68
C CYS A 259 -15.91 6.97 -4.04
N TRP A 260 -14.71 6.91 -4.60
CA TRP A 260 -13.52 7.58 -4.07
C TRP A 260 -13.59 9.11 -4.18
N SER A 261 -14.32 9.64 -5.17
CA SER A 261 -14.61 11.07 -5.30
C SER A 261 -15.75 11.55 -4.39
N GLY A 262 -16.49 10.63 -3.75
CA GLY A 262 -17.64 10.96 -2.90
C GLY A 262 -18.96 11.18 -3.65
N GLU A 263 -19.02 10.90 -4.96
CA GLU A 263 -20.29 10.88 -5.71
C GLU A 263 -21.22 9.77 -5.20
N LEU A 264 -20.65 8.63 -4.80
CA LEU A 264 -21.36 7.50 -4.23
C LEU A 264 -20.74 7.07 -2.89
N ASP A 265 -21.57 6.76 -1.89
CA ASP A 265 -21.08 6.12 -0.67
C ASP A 265 -20.71 4.65 -0.93
N HIS A 266 -21.57 3.95 -1.67
CA HIS A 266 -21.37 2.56 -2.07
C HIS A 266 -22.21 2.24 -3.31
N TYR A 267 -21.91 1.12 -3.97
CA TYR A 267 -22.73 0.58 -5.07
C TYR A 267 -23.08 -0.90 -4.87
N GLY A 268 -24.19 -1.31 -5.49
CA GLY A 268 -24.68 -2.68 -5.42
C GLY A 268 -24.56 -3.42 -6.75
N ARG A 269 -24.98 -4.69 -6.70
CA ARG A 269 -25.05 -5.62 -7.84
C ARG A 269 -25.76 -5.02 -9.06
N GLU A 270 -26.90 -4.37 -8.86
CA GLU A 270 -27.73 -3.81 -9.94
C GLU A 270 -27.00 -2.70 -10.70
N LEU A 271 -26.35 -1.79 -9.97
CA LEU A 271 -25.60 -0.69 -10.58
C LEU A 271 -24.36 -1.21 -11.32
N LEU A 272 -23.63 -2.17 -10.74
CA LEU A 272 -22.50 -2.81 -11.40
C LEU A 272 -22.91 -3.55 -12.68
N LEU A 273 -24.01 -4.31 -12.62
CA LEU A 273 -24.51 -5.01 -13.80
C LEU A 273 -24.95 -4.02 -14.88
N ALA A 274 -25.65 -2.95 -14.52
CA ALA A 274 -26.04 -1.90 -15.47
C ALA A 274 -24.82 -1.22 -16.11
N GLU A 275 -23.78 -0.91 -15.33
CA GLU A 275 -22.52 -0.32 -15.82
C GLU A 275 -21.84 -1.24 -16.86
N ILE A 276 -21.85 -2.56 -16.62
CA ILE A 276 -21.25 -3.55 -17.53
C ILE A 276 -22.09 -3.72 -18.80
N LEU A 277 -23.41 -3.88 -18.66
CA LEU A 277 -24.29 -4.17 -19.79
C LEU A 277 -24.49 -2.98 -20.74
N ASN A 278 -24.36 -1.75 -20.24
CA ASN A 278 -24.47 -0.54 -21.04
C ASN A 278 -23.16 -0.15 -21.73
N ASP A 279 -22.03 -0.77 -21.35
CA ASP A 279 -20.73 -0.50 -21.95
C ASP A 279 -20.54 -1.31 -23.25
N THR A 280 -20.63 -0.63 -24.38
CA THR A 280 -20.48 -1.21 -25.72
C THR A 280 -19.06 -1.70 -26.03
N HIS A 281 -18.08 -1.36 -25.19
CA HIS A 281 -16.70 -1.83 -25.34
C HIS A 281 -16.44 -3.18 -24.65
N ILE A 282 -17.39 -3.66 -23.84
CA ILE A 282 -17.30 -4.98 -23.19
C ILE A 282 -17.85 -6.04 -24.14
N ASP A 283 -17.09 -7.12 -24.33
CA ASP A 283 -17.51 -8.23 -25.19
C ASP A 283 -18.85 -8.84 -24.69
N PRO A 284 -19.82 -9.13 -25.58
CA PRO A 284 -21.07 -9.78 -25.19
C PRO A 284 -20.92 -11.07 -24.37
N ALA A 285 -19.84 -11.83 -24.57
CA ALA A 285 -19.50 -13.01 -23.77
C ALA A 285 -19.15 -12.63 -22.33
N ASP A 286 -18.41 -11.55 -22.13
CA ASP A 286 -18.09 -11.01 -20.79
C ASP A 286 -19.32 -10.40 -20.12
N GLN A 287 -20.22 -9.77 -20.89
CA GLN A 287 -21.51 -9.29 -20.38
C GLN A 287 -22.40 -10.44 -19.90
N THR A 288 -22.45 -11.54 -20.66
CA THR A 288 -23.21 -12.75 -20.31
C THR A 288 -22.60 -13.44 -19.09
N TRP A 289 -21.27 -13.53 -19.02
CA TRP A 289 -20.58 -14.02 -17.85
C TRP A 289 -20.87 -13.15 -16.62
N ALA A 290 -20.76 -11.83 -16.73
CA ALA A 290 -21.01 -10.92 -15.61
C ALA A 290 -22.44 -11.07 -15.09
N ARG A 291 -23.42 -11.23 -15.99
CA ARG A 291 -24.80 -11.57 -15.63
C ARG A 291 -24.89 -12.86 -14.82
N SER A 292 -24.23 -13.93 -15.27
CA SER A 292 -24.24 -15.22 -14.56
C SER A 292 -23.63 -15.18 -13.15
N VAL A 293 -22.66 -14.30 -12.93
CA VAL A 293 -21.99 -14.10 -11.63
C VAL A 293 -22.79 -13.18 -10.72
N LEU A 294 -23.41 -12.14 -11.30
CA LEU A 294 -24.09 -11.09 -10.58
C LEU A 294 -25.57 -11.36 -10.32
N GLU A 295 -26.26 -12.22 -11.07
CA GLU A 295 -27.68 -12.59 -10.81
C GLU A 295 -27.82 -13.68 -9.73
#